data_AF-A0A8D8BZC0-F1
#
_entry.id   AF-A0A8D8BZC0-F1
#
_cell.length_a   1.000
_cell.length_b   1.000
_cell.length_c   1.000
_cell.angle_alpha   90.00
_cell.angle_beta   90.00
_cell.angle_gamma   90.00
#
_symmetry.space_group_name_H-M   'P 1'
#
loop_
_entity.id
_entity.type
_entity.pdbx_description
1 polymer ?
#
loop_
_entity_poly.entity_id
_entity_poly.type
_entity_poly.pdbx_seq_one_letter_code
_entity_poly.pdbx_strand_id
1 'polypeptide(L)'
;MPADRTEYIEKAYQLLEDTLVDDYVVGSTPTIADFSCISSISSLMGVIPLESTKYPKILAWVDRLKALPYYEEANGSGAIQLSSAVLASKEKNAAKASL
;
A
#
# COMPACT_ATOMS: atom_id res chain seq x y z
N MET A 1 -7.96 -12.76 7.68
CA MET A 1 -6.54 -13.12 7.46
C MET A 1 -6.02 -13.67 8.77
N PRO A 2 -5.02 -14.57 8.74
CA PRO A 2 -4.28 -14.91 9.95
C PRO A 2 -3.73 -13.64 10.62
N ALA A 3 -3.86 -13.53 11.94
CA ALA A 3 -3.55 -12.29 12.67
C ALA A 3 -2.07 -11.90 12.57
N ASP A 4 -1.17 -12.88 12.52
CA ASP A 4 0.28 -12.69 12.33
C ASP A 4 0.60 -11.98 11.01
N ARG A 5 -0.15 -12.26 9.94
CA ARG A 5 0.05 -11.62 8.64
C ARG A 5 -0.37 -10.14 8.66
N THR A 6 -1.44 -9.80 9.36
CA THR A 6 -1.84 -8.40 9.54
C THR A 6 -0.80 -7.65 10.38
N GLU A 7 -0.30 -8.25 11.46
CA GLU A 7 0.75 -7.66 12.29
C GLU A 7 2.04 -7.40 11.49
N TYR A 8 2.44 -8.32 10.60
CA TYR A 8 3.62 -8.09 9.74
C TYR A 8 3.43 -6.91 8.78
N ILE A 9 2.22 -6.70 8.26
CA ILE A 9 1.93 -5.57 7.38
C ILE A 9 1.94 -4.26 8.17
N GLU A 10 1.37 -4.24 9.39
CA GLU A 10 1.46 -3.07 10.27
C GLU A 10 2.90 -2.73 10.65
N LYS A 11 3.76 -3.73 10.90
CA LYS A 11 5.20 -3.52 11.12
C LYS A 11 5.88 -2.96 9.87
N ALA A 12 5.55 -3.45 8.68
CA ALA A 12 6.08 -2.93 7.43
C ALA A 12 5.67 -1.47 7.19
N TYR A 13 4.41 -1.11 7.51
CA TYR A 13 3.95 0.28 7.51
C TYR A 13 4.73 1.13 8.50
N GLN A 14 4.93 0.66 9.73
CA GLN A 14 5.74 1.41 10.69
C GLN A 14 7.18 1.62 10.20
N LEU A 15 7.81 0.60 9.62
CA LEU A 15 9.16 0.72 9.06
C LEU A 15 9.24 1.73 7.92
N LEU A 16 8.27 1.75 7.00
CA LEU A 16 8.24 2.74 5.93
C LEU A 16 7.94 4.14 6.46
N GLU A 17 7.00 4.27 7.40
CA GLU A 17 6.72 5.52 8.09
C GLU A 17 8.01 6.06 8.73
N ASP A 18 8.77 5.25 9.45
CA ASP A 18 10.03 5.65 10.07
C ASP A 18 11.13 5.98 9.04
N THR A 19 11.15 5.26 7.90
CA THR A 19 12.10 5.48 6.80
C THR A 19 11.87 6.81 6.08
N LEU A 20 10.62 7.26 5.96
CA LEU A 20 10.25 8.54 5.35
C LEU A 20 10.63 9.70 6.28
N VAL A 21 11.92 10.05 6.27
CA VAL A 21 12.48 11.22 6.98
C VAL A 21 12.53 12.46 6.09
N ASP A 22 12.50 12.28 4.77
CA ASP A 22 12.40 13.31 3.75
C ASP A 22 11.06 13.17 2.98
N ASP A 23 10.91 13.93 1.89
CA ASP A 23 9.73 13.81 1.04
C ASP A 23 9.63 12.41 0.41
N TYR A 24 10.71 11.87 -0.14
CA TYR A 24 10.72 10.59 -0.82
C TYR A 24 11.43 9.52 0.02
N VAL A 25 11.39 8.26 -0.43
CA VAL A 25 12.05 7.14 0.28
C VAL A 25 13.55 7.43 0.50
N VAL A 26 14.18 8.16 -0.42
CA VAL A 26 15.55 8.67 -0.26
C VAL A 26 15.63 10.10 -0.76
N GLY A 27 15.76 11.08 0.16
CA GLY A 27 15.96 12.49 -0.16
C GLY A 27 14.70 13.21 -0.66
N SER A 28 14.90 14.37 -1.29
CA SER A 28 13.81 15.31 -1.62
C SER A 28 13.32 15.24 -3.07
N THR A 29 13.75 14.24 -3.84
CA THR A 29 13.30 14.02 -5.23
C THR A 29 12.96 12.55 -5.46
N PRO A 30 11.97 12.22 -6.32
CA PRO A 30 11.55 10.84 -6.53
C PRO A 30 12.67 10.02 -7.18
N THR A 31 12.82 8.78 -6.71
CA THR A 31 13.77 7.80 -7.22
C THR A 31 13.06 6.48 -7.55
N ILE A 32 13.80 5.52 -8.11
CA ILE A 32 13.27 4.17 -8.31
C ILE A 32 12.88 3.46 -7.00
N ALA A 33 13.42 3.90 -5.85
CA ALA A 33 13.03 3.36 -4.55
C ALA A 33 11.56 3.68 -4.24
N ASP A 34 11.09 4.88 -4.61
CA ASP A 34 9.70 5.28 -4.47
C ASP A 34 8.78 4.42 -5.34
N PHE A 35 9.15 4.20 -6.60
CA PHE A 35 8.36 3.37 -7.52
C PHE A 35 8.28 1.91 -7.08
N SER A 36 9.38 1.37 -6.55
CA SER A 36 9.39 0.04 -5.95
C SER A 36 8.45 -0.04 -4.74
N CYS A 37 8.58 0.88 -3.78
CA CYS A 37 7.77 0.86 -2.56
C CYS A 37 6.29 1.13 -2.83
N ILE A 38 5.96 2.13 -3.65
CA ILE A 38 4.57 2.56 -3.86
C ILE A 38 3.75 1.49 -4.58
N SER A 39 4.37 0.70 -5.45
CA SER A 39 3.68 -0.41 -6.12
C SER A 39 3.10 -1.43 -5.13
N SER A 40 3.88 -1.74 -4.09
CA SER A 40 3.47 -2.65 -3.02
C SER A 40 2.50 -1.99 -2.05
N ILE A 41 2.82 -0.76 -1.60
CA ILE A 41 2.02 -0.06 -0.58
C ILE A 41 0.62 0.30 -1.09
N SER A 42 0.50 0.80 -2.32
CA SER A 42 -0.79 1.15 -2.94
C SER A 42 -1.71 -0.07 -3.09
N SER A 43 -1.15 -1.25 -3.36
CA SER A 43 -1.92 -2.49 -3.41
C SER A 43 -2.34 -2.97 -2.03
N LEU A 44 -1.42 -2.92 -1.05
CA LEU A 44 -1.68 -3.39 0.31
C LEU A 44 -2.74 -2.54 1.03
N MET A 45 -2.72 -1.22 0.86
CA MET A 45 -3.68 -0.33 1.55
C MET A 45 -5.14 -0.57 1.16
N GLY A 46 -5.39 -1.16 -0.03
CA GLY A 46 -6.73 -1.59 -0.44
C GLY A 46 -7.20 -2.89 0.24
N VAL A 47 -6.30 -3.64 0.87
CA VAL A 47 -6.60 -4.90 1.57
C VAL A 47 -6.52 -4.71 3.09
N ILE A 48 -5.49 -4.01 3.56
CA ILE A 48 -5.28 -3.63 4.96
C ILE A 48 -5.14 -2.10 5.02
N PRO A 49 -6.19 -1.38 5.44
CA PRO A 49 -6.17 0.07 5.47
C PRO A 49 -5.05 0.66 6.33
N LEU A 50 -4.51 1.81 5.91
CA LEU A 50 -3.61 2.61 6.72
C LEU A 50 -4.42 3.44 7.74
N GLU A 51 -4.05 3.33 9.01
CA GLU A 51 -4.56 4.22 10.06
C GLU A 51 -3.94 5.62 9.90
N SER A 52 -4.77 6.59 9.51
CA SER A 52 -4.29 7.92 9.08
C SER A 52 -3.56 8.70 10.18
N THR A 53 -3.96 8.52 11.44
CA THR A 53 -3.31 9.15 12.59
C THR A 53 -1.95 8.53 12.92
N LYS A 54 -1.71 7.28 12.50
CA LYS A 54 -0.48 6.54 12.79
C LYS A 54 0.54 6.66 11.65
N TYR A 55 0.07 6.79 10.41
CA TYR A 55 0.93 6.79 9.22
C TYR A 55 0.79 8.06 8.34
N PRO A 56 0.88 9.28 8.93
CA PRO A 56 0.70 10.52 8.18
C PRO A 56 1.76 10.74 7.09
N LYS A 57 3.01 10.28 7.28
CA LYS A 57 4.08 10.49 6.29
C LYS A 57 3.92 9.59 5.08
N ILE A 58 3.49 8.34 5.27
CA ILE A 58 3.12 7.46 4.15
C ILE A 58 1.98 8.09 3.34
N LEU A 59 0.93 8.63 3.99
CA LEU A 59 -0.18 9.24 3.28
C LEU A 59 0.25 10.45 2.45
N ALA A 60 1.04 11.35 3.03
CA ALA A 60 1.60 12.50 2.30
C ALA A 60 2.50 12.06 1.13
N TRP A 61 3.29 11.00 1.32
CA TRP A 61 4.13 10.42 0.27
C TRP A 61 3.33 9.79 -0.88
N VAL A 62 2.26 9.06 -0.55
CA VAL A 62 1.33 8.52 -1.54
C VAL A 62 0.68 9.64 -2.35
N ASP A 63 0.24 10.72 -1.69
CA ASP A 63 -0.38 11.86 -2.38
C ASP A 63 0.59 12.57 -3.34
N ARG A 64 1.86 12.73 -2.94
CA ARG A 64 2.90 13.27 -3.83
C ARG A 64 3.12 12.38 -5.06
N LEU A 65 3.14 11.06 -4.90
CA LEU A 65 3.31 10.14 -6.04
C LEU A 65 2.07 10.07 -6.93
N LYS A 66 0.86 10.16 -6.36
CA LYS A 66 -0.40 10.26 -7.11
C LYS A 66 -0.49 11.50 -7.99
N ALA A 67 0.20 12.58 -7.63
CA ALA A 67 0.25 13.79 -8.43
C ALA A 67 1.11 13.65 -9.71
N LEU A 68 1.88 12.57 -9.86
CA LEU A 68 2.64 12.33 -11.08
C LEU A 68 1.69 12.01 -12.24
N PRO A 69 1.89 12.60 -13.44
CA PRO A 69 0.92 12.52 -14.53
C PRO A 69 0.69 11.10 -15.07
N TYR A 70 1.62 10.18 -14.81
CA TYR A 70 1.56 8.78 -15.26
C TYR A 70 1.17 7.80 -14.14
N TYR A 71 0.99 8.25 -12.89
CA TYR A 71 0.83 7.35 -11.75
C TYR A 71 -0.37 6.42 -11.91
N GLU A 72 -1.49 6.94 -12.38
CA GLU A 72 -2.74 6.19 -12.39
C GLU A 72 -2.80 5.15 -13.51
N GLU A 73 -2.20 5.43 -14.65
CA GLU A 73 -2.01 4.48 -15.75
C GLU A 73 -0.97 3.41 -15.37
N ALA A 74 0.18 3.83 -14.82
CA ALA A 74 1.30 2.93 -14.57
C ALA A 74 1.16 2.09 -13.28
N ASN A 75 0.40 2.55 -12.28
CA ASN A 75 0.33 1.91 -10.97
C ASN A 75 -1.08 1.90 -10.36
N GLY A 76 -1.70 3.08 -10.15
CA GLY A 76 -2.88 3.20 -9.30
C GLY A 76 -4.05 2.31 -9.73
N SER A 77 -4.33 2.25 -11.04
CA SER A 77 -5.38 1.36 -11.59
C SER A 77 -5.09 -0.12 -11.29
N GLY A 78 -3.84 -0.55 -11.43
CA GLY A 78 -3.43 -1.94 -11.16
C GLY A 78 -3.51 -2.30 -9.68
N ALA A 79 -3.16 -1.37 -8.79
CA ALA A 79 -3.26 -1.56 -7.34
C ALA A 79 -4.72 -1.76 -6.88
N ILE A 80 -5.66 -0.98 -7.43
CA ILE A 80 -7.10 -1.14 -7.17
C ILE A 80 -7.60 -2.49 -7.68
N GLN A 81 -7.20 -2.89 -8.90
CA GLN A 81 -7.59 -4.18 -9.47
C GLN A 81 -7.09 -5.35 -8.62
N LEU A 82 -5.82 -5.31 -8.20
CA LEU A 82 -5.22 -6.37 -7.39
C LEU A 82 -5.88 -6.48 -6.01
N SER A 83 -6.05 -5.37 -5.29
CA SER A 83 -6.69 -5.39 -3.97
C SER A 83 -8.13 -5.92 -4.04
N SER A 84 -8.89 -5.49 -5.05
CA SER A 84 -10.24 -5.99 -5.32
C SER A 84 -10.25 -7.50 -5.61
N ALA A 85 -9.32 -7.99 -6.43
CA ALA A 85 -9.20 -9.41 -6.76
C ALA A 85 -8.85 -10.27 -5.53
N VAL A 86 -7.99 -9.77 -4.64
CA VAL A 86 -7.62 -10.44 -3.39
C VAL A 86 -8.83 -10.56 -2.47
N LEU A 87 -9.58 -9.47 -2.27
CA LEU A 87 -10.78 -9.45 -1.42
C LEU A 87 -11.88 -10.37 -1.97
N ALA A 88 -12.16 -10.30 -3.28
CA ALA A 88 -13.13 -11.18 -3.92
C ALA A 88 -12.73 -12.67 -3.80
N SER A 89 -11.45 -12.98 -3.96
CA SER A 89 -10.92 -14.34 -3.79
C SER A 89 -11.09 -14.83 -2.36
N LYS A 90 -10.85 -13.96 -1.36
CA LYS A 90 -11.05 -14.27 0.05
C LYS A 90 -12.51 -14.64 0.34
N GLU A 91 -13.47 -13.87 -0.17
CA GLU A 91 -14.91 -14.15 0.00
C GLU A 91 -15.33 -15.46 -0.66
N LYS A 92 -14.90 -15.69 -1.91
CA LYS A 92 -15.15 -16.93 -2.64
C LYS A 92 -14.62 -18.16 -1.88
N ASN A 93 -13.43 -18.05 -1.29
CA ASN A 93 -12.82 -19.13 -0.53
C ASN A 93 -13.55 -19.39 0.79
N ALA A 94 -14.03 -18.35 1.48
CA ALA A 94 -14.84 -18.50 2.70
C ALA A 94 -16.19 -19.19 2.42
N ALA A 95 -16.85 -18.85 1.32
CA ALA A 95 -18.10 -19.49 0.90
C ALA A 95 -17.91 -20.99 0.61
N LYS A 96 -16.81 -21.36 -0.06
CA LYS A 96 -16.49 -22.77 -0.35
C LYS A 96 -16.18 -23.60 0.91
N ALA A 97 -15.56 -22.99 1.93
CA ALA A 97 -15.23 -23.68 3.18
C ALA A 97 -16.46 -23.90 4.09
N SER A 98 -17.60 -23.27 3.76
CA SER A 98 -18.86 -23.37 4.51
C SER A 98 -19.84 -24.39 3.91
N LEU A 99 -19.45 -25.08 2.83
CA LEU A 99 -20.17 -26.17 2.16
C LEU A 99 -19.53 -27.52 2.53
#